data_AF-A0A0W7YWS8-F1
#
_entry.id   AF-A0A0W7YWS8-F1
#
_cell.length_a   1.000
_cell.length_b   1.000
_cell.length_c   1.000
_cell.angle_alpha   90.00
_cell.angle_beta   90.00
_cell.angle_gamma   90.00
#
_symmetry.space_group_name_H-M   'P 1'
#
loop_
_entity.id
_entity.type
_entity.pdbx_description
1 polymer ?
#
loop_
_entity_poly.entity_id
_entity_poly.type
_entity_poly.pdbx_seq_one_letter_code
_entity_poly.pdbx_strand_id
1 'polypeptide(L)'
;MEKDHRWLKAGAAERAVLERIAKQRDRLTQASKAQQQALALKQEQKPVLRADAPLPDRVVAFARLHPFATATAVGAALMIGPRRIMRYSAWVLPLISRFKR
;
A
#
# COMPACT_ATOMS: atom_id res chain seq x y z
N MET A 1 6.95 -32.91 -8.46
CA MET A 1 8.35 -32.46 -8.26
C MET A 1 9.08 -32.65 -9.59
N GLU A 2 8.78 -31.79 -10.55
CA GLU A 2 9.35 -31.84 -11.88
C GLU A 2 10.74 -31.22 -11.80
N LYS A 3 11.75 -32.03 -11.47
CA LYS A 3 13.14 -31.58 -11.53
C LYS A 3 13.44 -31.37 -13.01
N ASP A 4 13.39 -30.12 -13.46
CA ASP A 4 13.64 -29.71 -14.84
C ASP A 4 14.78 -30.53 -15.45
N HIS A 5 14.57 -31.07 -16.66
CA HIS A 5 15.57 -31.86 -17.40
C HIS A 5 16.96 -31.20 -17.49
N ARG A 6 17.04 -29.89 -17.25
CA ARG A 6 18.27 -29.10 -17.09
C ARG A 6 19.16 -29.61 -15.95
N TRP A 7 18.60 -30.00 -14.79
CA TRP A 7 19.38 -30.54 -13.67
C TRP A 7 20.05 -31.88 -14.01
N LEU A 8 19.36 -32.70 -14.81
CA LEU A 8 19.83 -34.00 -15.24
C LEU A 8 20.98 -33.86 -16.26
N LYS A 9 20.86 -32.91 -17.19
CA LYS A 9 21.89 -32.62 -18.21
C LYS A 9 23.04 -31.73 -17.73
N ALA A 10 22.85 -30.99 -16.63
CA ALA A 10 23.86 -30.07 -16.11
C ALA A 10 25.12 -30.80 -15.61
N GLY A 11 26.28 -30.26 -15.95
CA GLY A 11 27.57 -30.72 -15.42
C GLY A 11 27.73 -30.40 -13.92
N ALA A 12 28.75 -30.96 -13.27
CA ALA A 12 28.94 -30.81 -11.82
C ALA A 12 29.03 -29.35 -11.33
N ALA A 13 29.74 -28.49 -12.08
CA ALA A 13 29.86 -27.07 -11.76
C ALA A 13 28.52 -26.30 -11.91
N GLU A 14 27.73 -26.64 -12.93
CA GLU A 14 26.43 -26.01 -13.19
C GLU A 14 25.40 -26.41 -12.12
N ARG A 15 25.42 -27.68 -11.67
CA ARG A 15 24.57 -28.14 -10.56
C ARG A 15 24.83 -27.37 -9.27
N ALA A 16 26.09 -27.06 -8.95
CA ALA A 16 26.44 -26.28 -7.76
C ALA A 16 25.89 -24.84 -7.81
N VAL A 17 25.89 -24.21 -8.99
CA VAL A 17 25.28 -22.88 -9.18
C VAL A 17 23.76 -22.95 -9.04
N LEU A 18 23.12 -23.94 -9.67
CA LEU A 18 21.68 -24.12 -9.57
C LEU A 18 21.22 -24.39 -8.13
N GLU A 19 21.99 -25.17 -7.36
CA GLU A 19 21.70 -25.40 -5.94
C GLU A 19 21.77 -24.10 -5.12
N ARG A 20 22.76 -23.25 -5.41
CA ARG A 20 22.88 -21.94 -4.76
C ARG A 20 21.69 -21.03 -5.11
N ILE A 21 21.27 -21.01 -6.38
CA ILE A 21 20.10 -20.24 -6.82
C ILE A 21 18.82 -20.76 -6.15
N ALA A 22 18.66 -22.07 -6.02
CA ALA A 22 17.52 -22.66 -5.33
C ALA A 22 17.46 -22.22 -3.86
N LYS A 23 18.59 -22.25 -3.15
CA LYS A 23 18.70 -21.75 -1.76
C LYS A 23 18.38 -20.25 -1.65
N GLN A 24 18.83 -19.44 -2.59
CA GLN A 24 18.52 -18.00 -2.62
C GLN A 24 17.04 -17.73 -2.87
N ARG A 25 16.44 -18.45 -3.82
CA ARG A 25 15.01 -18.33 -4.14
C ARG A 25 14.15 -18.74 -2.96
N ASP A 26 14.49 -19.83 -2.27
CA ASP A 26 13.72 -20.28 -1.11
C ASP A 26 13.65 -19.20 -0.01
N ARG A 27 14.78 -18.53 0.27
CA ARG A 27 14.81 -17.38 1.20
C ARG A 27 13.89 -16.24 0.75
N LEU A 28 13.92 -15.87 -0.53
CA LEU A 28 13.04 -14.82 -1.07
C LEU A 28 11.57 -15.24 -1.04
N THR A 29 11.27 -16.50 -1.33
CA THR A 29 9.92 -17.05 -1.27
C THR A 29 9.38 -17.02 0.16
N GLN A 30 10.19 -17.37 1.16
CA GLN A 30 9.79 -17.27 2.57
C GLN A 30 9.50 -15.82 2.98
N ALA A 31 10.38 -14.88 2.62
CA ALA A 31 10.18 -13.46 2.89
C ALA A 31 8.92 -12.91 2.20
N SER A 32 8.69 -13.29 0.94
CA SER A 32 7.49 -12.90 0.18
C SER A 32 6.21 -13.46 0.81
N LYS A 33 6.22 -14.74 1.22
CA LYS A 33 5.08 -15.35 1.92
C LYS A 33 4.75 -14.62 3.22
N ALA A 34 5.76 -14.27 4.02
CA ALA A 34 5.55 -13.51 5.26
C ALA A 34 4.94 -12.12 5.00
N GLN A 35 5.39 -11.42 3.95
CA GLN A 35 4.79 -10.14 3.54
C GLN A 35 3.35 -10.31 3.07
N GLN A 36 3.07 -11.34 2.27
CA GLN A 36 1.71 -11.64 1.80
C GLN A 36 0.76 -11.95 2.96
N GLN A 37 1.21 -12.73 3.96
CA GLN A 37 0.44 -12.99 5.17
C GLN A 37 0.19 -11.72 5.98
N ALA A 38 1.20 -10.87 6.14
CA ALA A 38 1.04 -9.57 6.82
C ALA A 38 0.07 -8.64 6.07
N LEU A 39 0.08 -8.67 4.74
CA LEU A 39 -0.89 -7.93 3.92
C LEU A 39 -2.30 -8.51 4.03
N ALA A 40 -2.45 -9.82 4.03
CA ALA A 40 -3.74 -10.50 4.18
C ALA A 40 -4.38 -10.17 5.55
N LEU A 41 -3.61 -10.25 6.64
CA LEU A 41 -4.08 -9.86 7.98
C LEU A 41 -4.50 -8.38 8.04
N LYS A 42 -3.78 -7.48 7.37
CA LYS A 42 -4.15 -6.06 7.26
C LYS A 42 -5.42 -5.85 6.43
N GLN A 43 -5.68 -6.68 5.44
CA GLN A 43 -6.90 -6.63 4.63
C GLN A 43 -8.11 -7.15 5.39
N GLU A 44 -7.96 -8.20 6.20
CA GLU A 44 -9.02 -8.69 7.10
C GLU A 44 -9.39 -7.64 8.16
N GLN A 45 -8.40 -6.91 8.68
CA GLN A 45 -8.60 -5.83 9.65
C GLN A 45 -9.05 -4.50 9.01
N LYS A 46 -9.25 -4.46 7.69
CA LYS A 46 -9.59 -3.22 7.01
C LYS A 46 -10.96 -2.75 7.52
N PRO A 47 -11.04 -1.58 8.17
CA PRO A 47 -12.30 -1.12 8.72
C PRO A 47 -13.29 -0.95 7.57
N VAL A 48 -14.39 -1.70 7.62
CA VAL A 48 -15.51 -1.54 6.71
C VAL A 48 -16.10 -0.16 7.02
N LEU A 49 -15.75 0.83 6.19
CA LEU A 49 -16.29 2.17 6.31
C LEU A 49 -17.78 2.09 5.98
N ARG A 50 -18.62 2.06 7.02
CA ARG A 50 -20.06 2.20 6.85
C ARG A 50 -20.34 3.54 6.16
N ALA A 51 -21.19 3.50 5.14
CA ALA A 51 -21.56 4.69 4.39
C ALA A 51 -22.18 5.78 5.30
N ASP A 52 -22.78 5.38 6.42
CA ASP A 52 -23.41 6.28 7.39
C ASP A 52 -22.47 6.76 8.50
N ALA A 53 -21.17 6.45 8.43
CA ALA A 53 -20.21 6.91 9.43
C ALA A 53 -20.06 8.44 9.43
N PRO A 54 -19.94 9.08 10.61
CA PRO A 54 -19.80 10.52 10.71
C PRO A 54 -18.54 11.02 9.96
N LEU A 55 -18.61 12.22 9.39
CA LEU A 55 -17.54 12.82 8.59
C LEU A 55 -16.13 12.76 9.21
N PRO A 56 -15.91 13.07 10.51
CA PRO A 56 -14.58 13.00 11.10
C PRO A 56 -13.99 11.57 11.09
N ASP A 57 -14.82 10.54 11.31
CA ASP A 57 -14.36 9.14 11.27
C ASP A 57 -13.90 8.74 9.87
N ARG A 58 -14.59 9.24 8.83
CA ARG A 58 -14.19 9.04 7.43
C ARG A 58 -12.84 9.70 7.12
N VAL A 59 -12.59 10.89 7.67
CA VAL A 59 -11.30 11.59 7.51
C VAL A 59 -10.17 10.82 8.19
N VAL A 60 -10.38 10.34 9.42
CA VAL A 60 -9.38 9.54 10.15
C VAL A 60 -9.09 8.23 9.43
N ALA A 61 -10.12 7.57 8.90
CA ALA A 61 -9.94 6.35 8.13
C ALA A 61 -9.19 6.61 6.81
N PHE A 62 -9.54 7.67 6.10
CA PHE A 62 -8.81 8.09 4.89
C PHE A 62 -7.33 8.36 5.20
N ALA A 63 -7.05 9.03 6.31
CA ALA A 63 -5.68 9.31 6.74
C ALA A 63 -4.86 8.04 7.00
N ARG A 64 -5.48 7.03 7.60
CA ARG A 64 -4.85 5.72 7.82
C ARG A 64 -4.64 4.94 6.52
N LEU A 65 -5.56 5.06 5.57
CA LEU A 65 -5.49 4.35 4.29
C LEU A 65 -4.52 5.00 3.29
N HIS A 66 -4.34 6.31 3.35
CA HIS A 66 -3.55 7.07 2.38
C HIS A 66 -2.48 7.97 3.04
N PRO A 67 -1.47 7.37 3.72
CA PRO A 67 -0.51 8.13 4.51
C PRO A 67 0.29 9.16 3.68
N PHE A 68 0.64 8.84 2.44
CA PHE A 68 1.32 9.79 1.55
C PHE A 68 0.43 10.96 1.15
N ALA A 69 -0.80 10.71 0.72
CA ALA A 69 -1.74 11.77 0.36
C ALA A 69 -2.02 12.68 1.55
N THR A 70 -2.17 12.10 2.74
CA THR A 70 -2.34 12.84 3.99
C THR A 70 -1.11 13.66 4.35
N ALA A 71 0.09 13.08 4.28
CA ALA A 71 1.33 13.81 4.55
C ALA A 71 1.49 15.01 3.60
N THR A 72 1.22 14.82 2.30
CA THR A 72 1.26 15.90 1.32
C THR A 72 0.21 16.96 1.62
N ALA A 73 -1.03 16.58 1.94
CA ALA A 73 -2.09 17.52 2.27
C ALA A 73 -1.77 18.34 3.53
N VAL A 74 -1.27 17.69 4.59
CA VAL A 74 -0.85 18.35 5.82
C VAL A 74 0.34 19.28 5.57
N GLY A 75 1.36 18.81 4.85
CA GLY A 75 2.52 19.63 4.49
C GLY A 75 2.15 20.86 3.67
N ALA A 76 1.27 20.71 2.68
CA ALA A 76 0.74 21.82 1.90
C ALA A 76 -0.07 22.79 2.77
N ALA A 77 -0.92 22.28 3.65
CA ALA A 77 -1.70 23.11 4.57
C ALA A 77 -0.81 23.95 5.50
N LEU A 78 0.28 23.36 6.01
CA LEU A 78 1.26 24.06 6.84
C LEU A 78 1.98 25.18 6.06
N MET A 79 2.36 24.95 4.79
CA MET A 79 2.97 26.00 3.96
C MET A 79 2.02 27.15 3.63
N ILE A 80 0.75 26.88 3.36
CA ILE A 80 -0.23 27.90 2.97
C ILE A 80 -0.65 28.75 4.19
N GLY A 81 -0.77 28.11 5.36
CA GLY A 81 -1.21 28.73 6.60
C GLY A 81 -2.73 28.93 6.72
N PRO A 82 -3.25 29.02 7.95
CA PRO A 82 -4.70 28.95 8.22
C PRO A 82 -5.51 30.10 7.62
N ARG A 83 -4.95 31.32 7.62
CA ARG A 83 -5.63 32.52 7.07
C ARG A 83 -5.93 32.40 5.58
N ARG A 84 -5.02 31.83 4.80
CA ARG A 84 -5.24 31.64 3.35
C ARG A 84 -6.23 30.50 3.10
N ILE A 85 -6.15 29.40 3.86
CA ILE A 85 -7.08 28.27 3.72
C ILE A 85 -8.53 28.73 3.93
N MET A 86 -8.83 29.49 4.98
CA MET A 86 -10.19 30.01 5.24
C MET A 86 -10.70 30.95 4.13
N ARG A 87 -9.82 31.71 3.50
CA ARG A 87 -10.22 32.64 2.43
C ARG A 87 -10.53 31.91 1.12
N TYR A 88 -9.77 30.87 0.80
CA TYR A 88 -9.98 30.06 -0.41
C TYR A 88 -11.07 29.00 -0.24
N SER A 89 -11.37 28.55 0.99
CA SER A 89 -12.42 27.55 1.23
C SER A 89 -13.79 28.03 0.75
N ALA A 90 -14.10 29.31 0.89
CA ALA A 90 -15.35 29.90 0.42
C ALA A 90 -15.51 29.82 -1.12
N TRP A 91 -14.41 29.91 -1.87
CA TRP A 91 -14.42 29.79 -3.33
C TRP A 91 -14.53 28.35 -3.82
N VAL A 92 -13.99 27.39 -3.07
CA VAL A 92 -13.99 25.96 -3.46
C VAL A 92 -15.28 25.25 -3.02
N LEU A 93 -15.94 25.72 -1.96
CA LEU A 93 -17.21 25.15 -1.47
C LEU A 93 -18.29 24.93 -2.56
N PRO A 94 -18.60 25.90 -3.46
CA PRO A 94 -19.59 25.71 -4.51
C PRO A 94 -19.16 24.72 -5.61
N LEU A 95 -17.85 24.46 -5.77
CA LEU A 95 -17.38 23.43 -6.68
C LEU A 95 -17.65 22.03 -6.11
N ILE A 96 -17.41 21.85 -4.80
CA ILE A 96 -17.59 20.54 -4.13
C ILE A 96 -19.06 20.14 -4.09
N SER A 97 -19.98 21.10 -3.90
CA SER A 97 -21.42 20.81 -3.87
C SER A 97 -21.94 20.19 -5.18
N ARG A 98 -21.27 20.43 -6.31
CA ARG A 98 -21.62 19.82 -7.60
C ARG A 98 -21.26 18.33 -7.72
N PHE A 99 -20.33 17.85 -6.90
CA PHE A 99 -19.91 16.45 -6.89
C PHE A 99 -20.69 15.58 -5.90
N LYS A 100 -21.60 16.19 -5.13
CA LYS A 100 -22.51 15.47 -4.24
C LYS A 100 -23.71 14.96 -5.06
N ARG A 101 -23.52 13.86 -5.79
CA ARG A 101 -24.57 13.04 -6.38
C ARG A 101 -24.71 11.74 -5.61
#